data_AF-A0AB39LIV2-F1
#
_entry.id   AF-A0AB39LIV2-F1
#
_cell.length_a   1.000
_cell.length_b   1.000
_cell.length_c   1.000
_cell.angle_alpha   90.00
_cell.angle_beta   90.00
_cell.angle_gamma   90.00
#
_symmetry.space_group_name_H-M   'P 1'
#
loop_
_entity.id
_entity.type
_entity.pdbx_description
1 polymer ?
#
loop_
_entity_poly.entity_id
_entity_poly.type
_entity_poly.pdbx_seq_one_letter_code
_entity_poly.pdbx_strand_id
1 'polypeptide(L)'
;MKTDLTDTTASQINKALVKARRAIGTPAVGMVLTLVIVTDEENAYDALKAAGDASREHPSRTLVVVKRVSRSPRDRTQSRLDAEVRVGADAGTGETVVLRLHGEVVDHAQSVVLPLLLPDAPVVVWWPVNAPLDPASDPLGALAQRRVTDTYACEQPVKELAARADAYTPGDTDLSWTRITPWRSMLAAALDQVACQVQGVEVEGEEFNPSCELLAMWLADRLDVPVRRTRSAGPGLTAVRMDTDCGPIVLDRADGSLATLAIQGQPKRAVALKRRDTAELIAEELRRLDPDDTYASALRYGVERLKQDGGDAPAKGERGAGEREAVPAPVESAAKGPAAEATQEAPVTRAAAK
;
A
#
# COMPACT_ATOMS: atom_id res chain seq x y z
N MET A 1 25.89 9.20 -7.63
CA MET A 1 26.80 9.69 -6.59
C MET A 1 26.05 9.79 -5.27
N LYS A 2 26.63 9.26 -4.19
CA LYS A 2 26.16 9.39 -2.79
C LYS A 2 27.06 10.36 -2.01
N THR A 3 26.49 11.08 -1.04
CA THR A 3 27.22 11.95 -0.10
C THR A 3 26.52 11.95 1.26
N ASP A 4 27.20 11.46 2.29
CA ASP A 4 26.72 11.49 3.67
C ASP A 4 27.16 12.80 4.36
N LEU A 5 26.29 13.35 5.19
CA LEU A 5 26.44 14.60 5.94
C LEU A 5 26.02 14.34 7.40
N THR A 6 26.96 14.41 8.33
CA THR A 6 26.70 14.28 9.77
C THR A 6 26.52 15.66 10.39
N ASP A 7 25.62 15.78 11.36
CA ASP A 7 25.33 17.00 12.14
C ASP A 7 25.24 18.26 11.25
N THR A 8 24.21 18.25 10.39
CA THR A 8 24.10 19.15 9.24
C THR A 8 22.86 20.03 9.28
N THR A 9 22.74 20.92 8.29
CA THR A 9 21.62 21.86 8.13
C THR A 9 21.02 21.73 6.73
N ALA A 10 19.74 22.07 6.57
CA ALA A 10 19.10 22.07 5.24
C ALA A 10 19.85 22.95 4.21
N SER A 11 20.52 24.02 4.65
CA SER A 11 21.41 24.84 3.80
C SER A 11 22.62 24.06 3.28
N GLN A 12 23.27 23.25 4.12
CA GLN A 12 24.38 22.38 3.70
C GLN A 12 23.91 21.25 2.78
N ILE A 13 22.73 20.66 3.06
CA ILE A 13 22.11 19.64 2.21
C ILE A 13 21.81 20.20 0.81
N ASN A 14 21.21 21.40 0.72
CA ASN A 14 20.94 22.04 -0.58
C ASN A 14 22.24 22.37 -1.34
N LYS A 15 23.30 22.82 -0.64
CA LYS A 15 24.64 23.00 -1.24
C LYS A 15 25.20 21.68 -1.77
N ALA A 16 24.99 20.56 -1.07
CA ALA A 16 25.42 19.23 -1.52
C ALA A 16 24.63 18.77 -2.77
N LEU A 17 23.31 18.96 -2.82
CA LEU A 17 22.49 18.70 -4.01
C LEU A 17 22.97 19.50 -5.24
N VAL A 18 23.20 20.81 -5.08
CA VAL A 18 23.71 21.67 -6.17
C VAL A 18 25.10 21.22 -6.63
N LYS A 19 25.99 20.84 -5.71
CA LYS A 19 27.31 20.29 -6.05
C LYS A 19 27.19 18.95 -6.79
N ALA A 20 26.26 18.10 -6.38
CA ALA A 20 26.03 16.78 -6.98
C ALA A 20 25.52 16.87 -8.43
N ARG A 21 24.52 17.73 -8.71
CA ARG A 21 24.07 18.00 -10.09
C ARG A 21 25.21 18.45 -11.01
N ARG A 22 26.00 19.41 -10.53
CA ARG A 22 27.17 19.93 -11.27
C ARG A 22 28.20 18.85 -11.57
N ALA A 23 28.47 17.95 -10.62
CA ALA A 23 29.41 16.84 -10.81
C ALA A 23 28.92 15.78 -11.83
N ILE A 24 27.60 15.60 -11.96
CA ILE A 24 26.99 14.65 -12.90
C ILE A 24 26.77 15.28 -14.29
N GLY A 25 26.91 16.60 -14.42
CA GLY A 25 26.76 17.32 -15.69
C GLY A 25 25.30 17.54 -16.13
N THR A 26 24.32 17.24 -15.26
CA THR A 26 22.89 17.41 -15.53
C THR A 26 22.36 18.64 -14.78
N PRO A 27 22.19 19.80 -15.42
CA PRO A 27 21.80 21.04 -14.74
C PRO A 27 20.32 21.07 -14.31
N ALA A 28 19.46 20.34 -15.02
CA ALA A 28 18.03 20.22 -14.74
C ALA A 28 17.60 18.75 -14.82
N VAL A 29 17.01 18.25 -13.73
CA VAL A 29 16.23 17.00 -13.73
C VAL A 29 14.77 17.42 -13.90
N GLY A 30 14.06 16.84 -14.87
CA GLY A 30 12.65 17.13 -15.16
C GLY A 30 11.71 16.54 -14.11
N MET A 31 11.89 16.93 -12.85
CA MET A 31 11.08 16.47 -11.72
C MET A 31 9.70 17.12 -11.77
N VAL A 32 8.65 16.30 -11.66
CA VAL A 32 7.25 16.75 -11.71
C VAL A 32 6.64 17.00 -10.32
N LEU A 33 7.27 16.52 -9.25
CA LEU A 33 6.82 16.68 -7.86
C LEU A 33 7.95 16.49 -6.84
N THR A 34 7.69 16.89 -5.59
CA THR A 34 8.46 16.49 -4.41
C THR A 34 7.68 15.44 -3.62
N LEU A 35 8.24 14.25 -3.43
CA LEU A 35 7.66 13.19 -2.60
C LEU A 35 8.36 13.18 -1.24
N VAL A 36 7.63 13.56 -0.19
CA VAL A 36 8.09 13.51 1.21
C VAL A 36 7.60 12.21 1.83
N ILE A 37 8.52 11.32 2.22
CA ILE A 37 8.19 10.04 2.86
C ILE A 37 8.46 10.18 4.35
N VAL A 38 7.48 9.94 5.21
CA VAL A 38 7.62 10.13 6.66
C VAL A 38 7.51 8.77 7.35
N THR A 39 8.61 8.31 7.95
CA THR A 39 8.73 6.92 8.40
C THR A 39 9.76 6.77 9.53
N ASP A 40 9.91 5.56 10.06
CA ASP A 40 10.97 5.16 10.99
C ASP A 40 12.15 4.50 10.23
N GLU A 41 13.21 4.12 10.94
CA GLU A 41 14.40 3.51 10.30
C GLU A 41 14.17 2.07 9.83
N GLU A 42 13.18 1.37 10.39
CA GLU A 42 12.86 -0.02 10.04
C GLU A 42 12.17 -0.08 8.67
N ASN A 43 11.18 0.79 8.46
CA ASN A 43 10.39 0.87 7.24
C ASN A 43 11.02 1.76 6.14
N ALA A 44 12.11 2.47 6.45
CA ALA A 44 12.77 3.40 5.51
C ALA A 44 13.30 2.72 4.23
N TYR A 45 13.78 1.47 4.31
CA TYR A 45 14.33 0.77 3.14
C TYR A 45 13.24 0.45 2.11
N ASP A 46 12.15 -0.18 2.54
CA ASP A 46 11.07 -0.60 1.64
C ASP A 46 10.29 0.59 1.09
N ALA A 47 10.06 1.63 1.90
CA ALA A 47 9.44 2.87 1.44
C ALA A 47 10.30 3.58 0.38
N LEU A 48 11.62 3.65 0.58
CA LEU A 48 12.54 4.22 -0.41
C LEU A 48 12.63 3.38 -1.68
N LYS A 49 12.59 2.05 -1.57
CA LYS A 49 12.53 1.15 -2.73
C LYS A 49 11.25 1.39 -3.53
N ALA A 50 10.09 1.40 -2.89
CA ALA A 50 8.80 1.62 -3.54
C ALA A 50 8.71 2.98 -4.24
N ALA A 51 9.20 4.04 -3.60
CA ALA A 51 9.30 5.37 -4.20
C ALA A 51 10.30 5.42 -5.37
N GLY A 52 11.44 4.74 -5.24
CA GLY A 52 12.41 4.59 -6.33
C GLY A 52 11.82 3.88 -7.54
N ASP A 53 10.99 2.86 -7.32
CA ASP A 53 10.30 2.14 -8.39
C ASP A 53 9.19 3.01 -9.04
N ALA A 54 8.36 3.69 -8.24
CA ALA A 54 7.33 4.62 -8.71
C ALA A 54 7.91 5.85 -9.46
N SER A 55 9.15 6.27 -9.13
CA SER A 55 9.82 7.40 -9.78
C SER A 55 10.07 7.19 -11.28
N ARG A 56 9.96 5.96 -11.79
CA ARG A 56 10.03 5.67 -13.24
C ARG A 56 8.84 6.23 -14.02
N GLU A 57 7.66 6.23 -13.41
CA GLU A 57 6.47 6.89 -13.96
C GLU A 57 6.43 8.38 -13.56
N HIS A 58 6.92 8.71 -12.35
CA HIS A 58 6.83 10.04 -11.75
C HIS A 58 8.20 10.57 -11.27
N PRO A 59 9.06 11.08 -12.18
CA PRO A 59 10.36 11.64 -11.82
C PRO A 59 10.23 12.74 -10.76
N SER A 60 10.90 12.59 -9.63
CA SER A 60 10.59 13.37 -8.43
C SER A 60 11.84 13.65 -7.58
N ARG A 61 11.74 14.65 -6.70
CA ARG A 61 12.65 14.76 -5.56
C ARG A 61 12.05 13.98 -4.40
N THR A 62 12.72 12.93 -3.96
CA THR A 62 12.33 12.14 -2.79
C THR A 62 13.04 12.66 -1.54
N LEU A 63 12.27 13.08 -0.54
CA LEU A 63 12.75 13.50 0.77
C LEU A 63 12.26 12.49 1.82
N VAL A 64 13.12 11.57 2.26
CA VAL A 64 12.76 10.58 3.28
C VAL A 64 13.07 11.14 4.67
N VAL A 65 12.04 11.49 5.42
CA VAL A 65 12.10 11.94 6.82
C VAL A 65 12.02 10.72 7.73
N VAL A 66 13.18 10.28 8.21
CA VAL A 66 13.32 9.21 9.20
C VAL A 66 13.27 9.82 10.60
N LYS A 67 12.13 9.68 11.28
CA LYS A 67 11.93 10.13 12.67
C LYS A 67 12.51 9.07 13.63
N ARG A 68 13.69 9.30 14.21
CA ARG A 68 14.28 8.35 15.17
C ARG A 68 13.77 8.61 16.59
N VAL A 69 13.11 7.60 17.16
CA VAL A 69 12.66 7.63 18.56
C VAL A 69 13.87 7.63 19.51
N SER A 70 14.02 8.70 20.30
CA SER A 70 15.07 8.79 21.34
C SER A 70 14.84 7.74 22.44
N ARG A 71 15.82 6.85 22.62
CA ARG A 71 15.74 5.71 23.56
C ARG A 71 16.01 6.08 25.01
N SER A 72 16.60 7.24 25.29
CA SER A 72 16.78 7.79 26.63
C SER A 72 16.47 9.29 26.69
N PRO A 73 16.22 9.87 27.88
CA PRO A 73 16.09 11.32 28.04
C PRO A 73 17.32 12.12 27.59
N ARG A 74 18.53 11.54 27.69
CA ARG A 74 19.77 12.18 27.19
C ARG A 74 19.79 12.27 25.66
N ASP A 75 19.26 11.26 24.98
CA ASP A 75 19.16 11.24 23.52
C ASP A 75 18.07 12.19 22.98
N ARG A 76 17.20 12.74 23.85
CA ARG A 76 16.25 13.80 23.48
C ARG A 76 16.94 15.16 23.38
N THR A 77 17.88 15.43 24.29
CA THR A 77 18.64 16.70 24.31
C THR A 77 19.75 16.79 23.25
N GLN A 78 20.03 15.70 22.52
CA GLN A 78 20.98 15.69 21.41
C GLN A 78 20.28 15.91 20.07
N SER A 79 19.72 17.10 19.92
CA SER A 79 19.10 17.59 18.69
C SER A 79 20.13 17.69 17.57
N ARG A 80 20.02 16.82 16.55
CA ARG A 80 20.85 16.86 15.34
C ARG A 80 20.09 16.36 14.10
N LEU A 81 20.63 16.69 12.94
CA LEU A 81 20.17 16.21 11.64
C LEU A 81 21.34 15.53 10.93
N ASP A 82 21.21 14.25 10.64
CA ASP A 82 22.12 13.53 9.74
C ASP A 82 21.42 13.38 8.38
N ALA A 83 22.14 13.50 7.26
CA ALA A 83 21.54 13.43 5.93
C ALA A 83 22.40 12.64 4.93
N GLU A 84 21.73 11.95 4.01
CA GLU A 84 22.35 11.21 2.92
C GLU A 84 21.76 11.71 1.60
N VAL A 85 22.59 12.36 0.78
CA VAL A 85 22.23 12.89 -0.53
C VAL A 85 22.64 11.91 -1.62
N ARG A 86 21.69 11.47 -2.43
CA ARG A 86 21.90 10.62 -3.61
C ARG A 86 21.42 11.35 -4.86
N VAL A 87 22.22 11.32 -5.93
CA VAL A 87 21.87 11.89 -7.25
C VAL A 87 22.41 11.02 -8.38
N GLY A 88 21.70 10.93 -9.50
CA GLY A 88 22.04 10.08 -10.64
C GLY A 88 21.70 8.61 -10.33
N ALA A 89 22.53 7.66 -10.78
CA ALA A 89 22.27 6.22 -10.64
C ALA A 89 21.91 5.77 -9.20
N ASP A 90 22.45 6.41 -8.17
CA ASP A 90 22.16 6.10 -6.75
C ASP A 90 20.78 6.60 -6.27
N ALA A 91 20.04 7.35 -7.09
CA ALA A 91 18.77 8.00 -6.78
C ALA A 91 17.63 7.65 -7.74
N GLY A 92 17.82 6.66 -8.63
CA GLY A 92 16.83 6.31 -9.65
C GLY A 92 16.74 7.40 -10.73
N THR A 93 15.52 7.84 -11.05
CA THR A 93 15.25 8.86 -12.08
C THR A 93 15.32 10.31 -11.56
N GLY A 94 15.59 10.50 -10.27
CA GLY A 94 15.43 11.78 -9.59
C GLY A 94 16.58 12.16 -8.65
N GLU A 95 16.22 12.86 -7.58
CA GLU A 95 17.10 13.15 -6.44
C GLU A 95 16.52 12.52 -5.19
N THR A 96 17.36 11.89 -4.36
CA THR A 96 16.93 11.35 -3.07
C THR A 96 17.74 11.96 -1.95
N VAL A 97 17.06 12.47 -0.92
CA VAL A 97 17.68 12.87 0.34
C VAL A 97 17.03 12.07 1.47
N VAL A 98 17.83 11.28 2.19
CA VAL A 98 17.39 10.63 3.43
C VAL A 98 17.83 11.50 4.60
N LEU A 99 16.85 12.03 5.34
CA LEU A 99 16.99 12.90 6.50
C LEU A 99 16.75 12.05 7.76
N ARG A 100 17.74 11.95 8.65
CA ARG A 100 17.63 11.26 9.94
C ARG A 100 17.60 12.28 11.06
N LEU A 101 16.42 12.43 11.67
CA LEU A 101 16.15 13.46 12.67
C LEU A 101 16.32 12.85 14.06
N HIS A 102 17.04 13.56 14.92
CA HIS A 102 17.35 13.17 16.30
C HIS A 102 16.94 14.27 17.29
N GLY A 103 16.50 13.88 18.47
CA GLY A 103 16.10 14.81 19.53
C GLY A 103 14.90 15.67 19.12
N GLU A 104 14.87 16.92 19.60
CA GLU A 104 13.77 17.88 19.39
C GLU A 104 13.58 18.27 17.91
N VAL A 105 14.56 17.99 17.04
CA VAL A 105 14.44 18.21 15.58
C VAL A 105 13.30 17.37 14.98
N VAL A 106 12.98 16.22 15.58
CA VAL A 106 11.88 15.33 15.13
C VAL A 106 10.53 16.05 15.12
N ASP A 107 10.29 16.94 16.08
CA ASP A 107 9.05 17.71 16.23
C ASP A 107 8.99 18.96 15.31
N HIS A 108 10.10 19.25 14.62
CA HIS A 108 10.29 20.38 13.72
C HIS A 108 10.72 19.96 12.29
N ALA A 109 10.38 18.73 11.89
CA ALA A 109 10.75 18.16 10.59
C ALA A 109 10.36 19.03 9.38
N GLN A 110 9.22 19.72 9.45
CA GLN A 110 8.74 20.67 8.44
C GLN A 110 9.72 21.81 8.17
N SER A 111 10.44 22.29 9.19
CA SER A 111 11.45 23.35 9.05
C SER A 111 12.72 22.86 8.35
N VAL A 112 12.99 21.55 8.37
CA VAL A 112 14.08 20.91 7.61
C VAL A 112 13.65 20.66 6.16
N VAL A 113 12.41 20.21 5.95
CA VAL A 113 11.86 19.83 4.63
C VAL A 113 11.55 21.05 3.76
N LEU A 114 10.92 22.09 4.29
CA LEU A 114 10.49 23.30 3.55
C LEU A 114 11.58 23.90 2.62
N PRO A 115 12.82 24.17 3.06
CA PRO A 115 13.89 24.69 2.19
C PRO A 115 14.50 23.67 1.20
N LEU A 116 14.07 22.40 1.25
CA LEU A 116 14.50 21.32 0.33
C LEU A 116 13.43 20.98 -0.72
N LEU A 117 12.24 21.56 -0.63
CA LEU A 117 11.17 21.41 -1.63
C LEU A 117 11.60 21.96 -3.00
N LEU A 118 10.89 21.54 -4.04
CA LEU A 118 10.92 22.20 -5.34
C LEU A 118 9.96 23.40 -5.31
N PRO A 119 10.38 24.61 -5.75
CA PRO A 119 9.57 25.83 -5.57
C PRO A 119 8.27 25.83 -6.38
N ASP A 120 8.27 25.21 -7.57
CA ASP A 120 7.17 25.27 -8.53
C ASP A 120 6.53 23.89 -8.82
N ALA A 121 6.83 22.88 -7.99
CA ALA A 121 6.30 21.52 -8.17
C ALA A 121 5.45 21.10 -6.95
N PRO A 122 4.34 20.36 -7.16
CA PRO A 122 3.51 19.90 -6.07
C PRO A 122 4.28 19.01 -5.09
N VAL A 123 3.84 19.04 -3.85
CA VAL A 123 4.36 18.26 -2.72
C VAL A 123 3.34 17.20 -2.37
N VAL A 124 3.79 15.95 -2.36
CA VAL A 124 3.05 14.79 -1.88
C VAL A 124 3.72 14.32 -0.60
N VAL A 125 2.99 14.21 0.50
CA VAL A 125 3.50 13.56 1.72
C VAL A 125 2.89 12.18 1.82
N TRP A 126 3.72 11.17 2.10
CA TRP A 126 3.33 9.78 2.25
C TRP A 126 3.84 9.21 3.58
N TRP A 127 2.92 8.64 4.36
CA TRP A 127 3.20 7.82 5.53
C TRP A 127 2.97 6.34 5.19
N PRO A 128 4.03 5.53 4.94
CA PRO A 128 3.91 4.08 4.75
C PRO A 128 3.43 3.35 6.02
N VAL A 129 3.75 3.92 7.18
CA VAL A 129 3.41 3.43 8.53
C VAL A 129 3.22 4.65 9.44
N ASN A 130 2.62 4.46 10.62
CA ASN A 130 2.58 5.47 11.69
C ASN A 130 2.03 6.84 11.23
N ALA A 131 1.02 6.82 10.38
CA ALA A 131 0.38 8.01 9.85
C ALA A 131 -0.39 8.77 10.95
N PRO A 132 -0.40 10.11 10.95
CA PRO A 132 -1.29 10.90 11.80
C PRO A 132 -2.77 10.61 11.46
N LEU A 133 -3.64 10.70 12.46
CA LEU A 133 -5.10 10.55 12.27
C LEU A 133 -5.70 11.71 11.48
N ASP A 134 -5.14 12.91 11.64
CA ASP A 134 -5.39 14.10 10.82
C ASP A 134 -4.09 14.45 10.06
N PRO A 135 -3.95 14.00 8.80
CA PRO A 135 -2.79 14.33 7.98
C PRO A 135 -2.71 15.82 7.61
N ALA A 136 -3.82 16.55 7.55
CA ALA A 136 -3.82 17.95 7.14
C ALA A 136 -3.28 18.87 8.25
N SER A 137 -3.52 18.53 9.51
CA SER A 137 -2.98 19.22 10.68
C SER A 137 -1.54 18.82 11.04
N ASP A 138 -0.98 17.74 10.49
CA ASP A 138 0.44 17.40 10.69
C ASP A 138 1.34 18.47 10.02
N PRO A 139 2.41 18.96 10.68
CA PRO A 139 3.24 20.03 10.15
C PRO A 139 3.94 19.74 8.81
N LEU A 140 4.19 18.47 8.46
CA LEU A 140 4.66 18.08 7.13
C LEU A 140 3.50 17.97 6.15
N GLY A 141 2.36 17.39 6.57
CA GLY A 141 1.16 17.30 5.76
C GLY A 141 0.61 18.65 5.31
N ALA A 142 0.68 19.67 6.17
CA ALA A 142 0.34 21.06 5.85
C ALA A 142 1.17 21.68 4.70
N LEU A 143 2.30 21.07 4.32
CA LEU A 143 3.11 21.48 3.15
C LEU A 143 2.59 20.88 1.84
N ALA A 144 1.68 19.91 1.88
CA ALA A 144 1.36 19.02 0.77
C ALA A 144 -0.06 19.23 0.20
N GLN A 145 -0.16 19.16 -1.13
CA GLN A 145 -1.46 19.13 -1.83
C GLN A 145 -2.09 17.73 -1.76
N ARG A 146 -1.27 16.67 -1.75
CA ARG A 146 -1.71 15.27 -1.62
C ARG A 146 -1.07 14.63 -0.39
N ARG A 147 -1.89 14.01 0.47
CA ARG A 147 -1.47 13.38 1.73
C ARG A 147 -1.92 11.93 1.73
N VAL A 148 -0.95 11.03 1.58
CA VAL A 148 -1.15 9.59 1.34
C VAL A 148 -0.86 8.84 2.63
N THR A 149 -1.80 8.02 3.10
CA THR A 149 -1.63 7.14 4.25
C THR A 149 -1.84 5.68 3.86
N ASP A 150 -1.57 4.74 4.77
CA ASP A 150 -1.90 3.33 4.55
C ASP A 150 -2.54 2.71 5.78
N THR A 151 -3.87 2.77 5.85
CA THR A 151 -4.67 2.21 6.95
C THR A 151 -4.50 0.68 7.07
N TYR A 152 -4.05 -0.01 6.01
CA TYR A 152 -3.70 -1.43 6.06
C TYR A 152 -2.46 -1.71 6.93
N ALA A 153 -1.58 -0.71 7.13
CA ALA A 153 -0.38 -0.81 7.96
C ALA A 153 -0.59 -0.41 9.43
N CYS A 154 -1.82 -0.06 9.81
CA CYS A 154 -2.16 0.39 11.16
C CYS A 154 -2.53 -0.75 12.11
N GLU A 155 -2.35 -0.56 13.43
CA GLU A 155 -2.70 -1.58 14.43
C GLU A 155 -4.20 -1.86 14.54
N GLN A 156 -5.05 -0.84 14.28
CA GLN A 156 -6.51 -0.94 14.38
C GLN A 156 -7.18 -0.36 13.11
N PRO A 157 -7.03 -1.00 11.93
CA PRO A 157 -7.38 -0.40 10.64
C PRO A 157 -8.80 0.15 10.56
N VAL A 158 -9.81 -0.64 11.00
CA VAL A 158 -11.23 -0.24 10.94
C VAL A 158 -11.53 0.98 11.81
N LYS A 159 -10.90 1.06 12.99
CA LYS A 159 -11.08 2.19 13.92
C LYS A 159 -10.39 3.45 13.40
N GLU A 160 -9.19 3.32 12.85
CA GLU A 160 -8.52 4.46 12.21
C GLU A 160 -9.28 4.94 10.97
N LEU A 161 -9.86 4.04 10.18
CA LEU A 161 -10.70 4.41 9.04
C LEU A 161 -11.88 5.30 9.46
N ALA A 162 -12.52 5.00 10.60
CA ALA A 162 -13.56 5.86 11.17
C ALA A 162 -13.01 7.23 11.62
N ALA A 163 -11.91 7.25 12.38
CA ALA A 163 -11.29 8.51 12.82
C ALA A 163 -10.82 9.41 11.65
N ARG A 164 -10.37 8.80 10.54
CA ARG A 164 -10.01 9.48 9.29
C ARG A 164 -11.21 10.08 8.57
N ALA A 165 -12.41 9.48 8.71
CA ALA A 165 -13.64 10.03 8.17
C ALA A 165 -14.02 11.36 8.85
N ASP A 166 -13.83 11.44 10.17
CA ASP A 166 -14.07 12.65 10.96
C ASP A 166 -13.05 13.77 10.65
N ALA A 167 -11.80 13.41 10.37
CA ALA A 167 -10.70 14.35 10.08
C ALA A 167 -10.49 14.68 8.59
N TYR A 168 -11.29 14.11 7.67
CA TYR A 168 -11.02 14.17 6.23
C TYR A 168 -10.93 15.61 5.67
N THR A 169 -9.81 15.90 5.01
CA THR A 169 -9.54 17.14 4.28
C THR A 169 -9.28 16.85 2.78
N PRO A 170 -9.77 17.67 1.84
CA PRO A 170 -9.46 17.52 0.42
C PRO A 170 -7.94 17.40 0.15
N GLY A 171 -7.56 16.37 -0.60
CA GLY A 171 -6.16 15.98 -0.80
C GLY A 171 -5.70 14.80 0.06
N ASP A 172 -6.48 14.39 1.07
CA ASP A 172 -6.26 13.14 1.80
C ASP A 172 -6.66 11.92 0.95
N THR A 173 -5.88 10.85 1.06
CA THR A 173 -6.11 9.56 0.40
C THR A 173 -5.47 8.44 1.21
N ASP A 174 -5.95 7.21 1.04
CA ASP A 174 -5.39 6.03 1.70
C ASP A 174 -5.08 4.92 0.69
N LEU A 175 -3.92 4.28 0.80
CA LEU A 175 -3.52 3.21 -0.10
C LEU A 175 -4.44 1.98 0.00
N SER A 176 -5.28 1.85 1.02
CA SER A 176 -6.37 0.85 1.08
C SER A 176 -7.46 1.13 0.04
N TRP A 177 -7.73 2.41 -0.26
CA TRP A 177 -8.63 2.81 -1.34
C TRP A 177 -8.01 2.57 -2.71
N THR A 178 -6.73 2.90 -2.85
CA THR A 178 -5.93 2.61 -4.05
C THR A 178 -5.91 1.10 -4.32
N ARG A 179 -5.71 0.26 -3.30
CA ARG A 179 -5.69 -1.23 -3.44
C ARG A 179 -6.92 -1.81 -4.14
N ILE A 180 -8.09 -1.17 -4.02
CA ILE A 180 -9.34 -1.62 -4.64
C ILE A 180 -9.69 -0.92 -5.96
N THR A 181 -8.86 -0.02 -6.51
CA THR A 181 -9.12 0.56 -7.85
C THR A 181 -9.41 -0.51 -8.92
N PRO A 182 -8.67 -1.63 -9.02
CA PRO A 182 -9.00 -2.69 -9.98
C PRO A 182 -10.34 -3.37 -9.71
N TRP A 183 -10.71 -3.59 -8.44
CA TRP A 183 -12.01 -4.14 -8.05
C TRP A 183 -13.16 -3.19 -8.43
N ARG A 184 -13.04 -1.91 -8.08
CA ARG A 184 -14.02 -0.86 -8.41
C ARG A 184 -14.25 -0.77 -9.92
N SER A 185 -13.17 -0.75 -10.71
CA SER A 185 -13.24 -0.70 -12.18
C SER A 185 -13.90 -1.95 -12.79
N MET A 186 -13.61 -3.15 -12.28
CA MET A 186 -14.23 -4.38 -12.79
C MET A 186 -15.70 -4.51 -12.41
N LEU A 187 -16.10 -4.05 -11.22
CA LEU A 187 -17.51 -4.07 -10.79
C LEU A 187 -18.35 -3.05 -11.58
N ALA A 188 -17.85 -1.83 -11.77
CA ALA A 188 -18.50 -0.83 -12.63
C ALA A 188 -18.66 -1.35 -14.06
N ALA A 189 -17.57 -1.84 -14.67
CA ALA A 189 -17.61 -2.39 -16.02
C ALA A 189 -18.48 -3.66 -16.16
N ALA A 190 -18.76 -4.39 -15.08
CA ALA A 190 -19.70 -5.51 -15.07
C ALA A 190 -21.17 -5.04 -15.08
N LEU A 191 -21.49 -3.98 -14.32
CA LEU A 191 -22.81 -3.35 -14.33
C LEU A 191 -23.12 -2.66 -15.67
N ASP A 192 -22.12 -2.00 -16.28
CA ASP A 192 -22.26 -1.38 -17.62
C ASP A 192 -22.64 -2.38 -18.74
N GLN A 193 -22.43 -3.68 -18.52
CA GLN A 193 -22.76 -4.74 -19.48
C GLN A 193 -24.19 -5.27 -19.39
N VAL A 194 -24.94 -4.96 -18.31
CA VAL A 194 -26.29 -5.50 -18.10
C VAL A 194 -27.21 -4.46 -17.47
N ALA A 195 -28.29 -4.13 -18.17
CA ALA A 195 -29.39 -3.34 -17.61
C ALA A 195 -30.12 -4.17 -16.55
N CYS A 196 -29.80 -3.95 -15.28
CA CYS A 196 -30.34 -4.65 -14.12
C CYS A 196 -30.44 -3.70 -12.91
N GLN A 197 -31.31 -4.03 -11.97
CA GLN A 197 -31.35 -3.39 -10.66
C GLN A 197 -30.64 -4.26 -9.63
N VAL A 198 -29.56 -3.76 -9.04
CA VAL A 198 -28.93 -4.38 -7.86
C VAL A 198 -29.88 -4.27 -6.68
N GLN A 199 -30.04 -5.36 -5.94
CA GLN A 199 -30.93 -5.47 -4.77
C GLN A 199 -30.15 -5.61 -3.46
N GLY A 200 -28.91 -6.12 -3.53
CA GLY A 200 -28.00 -6.27 -2.41
C GLY A 200 -26.61 -6.67 -2.88
N VAL A 201 -25.62 -6.48 -2.00
CA VAL A 201 -24.23 -6.83 -2.27
C VAL A 201 -23.63 -7.58 -1.08
N GLU A 202 -22.76 -8.53 -1.36
CA GLU A 202 -21.84 -9.15 -0.41
C GLU A 202 -20.39 -8.83 -0.79
N VAL A 203 -19.61 -8.32 0.16
CA VAL A 203 -18.15 -8.15 0.03
C VAL A 203 -17.46 -9.14 0.97
N GLU A 204 -16.63 -10.01 0.40
CA GLU A 204 -15.95 -11.10 1.09
C GLU A 204 -14.43 -10.84 1.17
N GLY A 205 -13.83 -11.00 2.34
CA GLY A 205 -12.38 -10.90 2.51
C GLY A 205 -11.88 -11.16 3.94
N GLU A 206 -10.60 -10.88 4.16
CA GLU A 206 -9.96 -10.95 5.48
C GLU A 206 -10.67 -10.08 6.53
N GLU A 207 -10.69 -10.54 7.78
CA GLU A 207 -11.17 -9.77 8.92
C GLU A 207 -10.35 -8.49 9.13
N PHE A 208 -11.02 -7.41 9.54
CA PHE A 208 -10.43 -6.07 9.78
C PHE A 208 -9.72 -5.42 8.58
N ASN A 209 -9.89 -5.94 7.37
CA ASN A 209 -9.24 -5.40 6.19
C ASN A 209 -9.92 -4.08 5.73
N PRO A 210 -9.25 -2.92 5.80
CA PRO A 210 -9.86 -1.63 5.47
C PRO A 210 -10.21 -1.49 3.99
N SER A 211 -9.59 -2.28 3.11
CA SER A 211 -9.97 -2.34 1.69
C SER A 211 -11.36 -2.97 1.49
N CYS A 212 -11.73 -3.94 2.32
CA CYS A 212 -13.06 -4.57 2.30
C CYS A 212 -14.13 -3.58 2.77
N GLU A 213 -13.88 -2.90 3.90
CA GLU A 213 -14.79 -1.87 4.42
C GLU A 213 -14.97 -0.72 3.44
N LEU A 214 -13.88 -0.18 2.86
CA LEU A 214 -13.94 0.88 1.86
C LEU A 214 -14.72 0.47 0.60
N LEU A 215 -14.56 -0.77 0.11
CA LEU A 215 -15.33 -1.24 -1.05
C LEU A 215 -16.81 -1.41 -0.71
N ALA A 216 -17.12 -1.94 0.47
CA ALA A 216 -18.49 -2.11 0.94
C ALA A 216 -19.19 -0.75 1.13
N MET A 217 -18.52 0.23 1.73
CA MET A 217 -19.04 1.60 1.88
C MET A 217 -19.26 2.28 0.53
N TRP A 218 -18.33 2.12 -0.42
CA TRP A 218 -18.50 2.67 -1.78
C TRP A 218 -19.67 2.06 -2.54
N LEU A 219 -19.85 0.73 -2.48
CA LEU A 219 -20.98 0.06 -3.12
C LEU A 219 -22.31 0.45 -2.48
N ALA A 220 -22.35 0.61 -1.14
CA ALA A 220 -23.54 1.07 -0.43
C ALA A 220 -23.89 2.54 -0.81
N ASP A 221 -22.90 3.43 -0.80
CA ASP A 221 -23.02 4.85 -1.18
C ASP A 221 -23.49 5.05 -2.63
N ARG A 222 -23.01 4.22 -3.57
CA ARG A 222 -23.30 4.38 -5.01
C ARG A 222 -24.57 3.71 -5.49
N LEU A 223 -24.96 2.60 -4.87
CA LEU A 223 -26.09 1.79 -5.33
C LEU A 223 -27.35 1.98 -4.47
N ASP A 224 -27.24 2.56 -3.27
CA ASP A 224 -28.32 2.68 -2.28
C ASP A 224 -28.97 1.33 -1.92
N VAL A 225 -28.13 0.30 -1.77
CA VAL A 225 -28.53 -1.08 -1.46
C VAL A 225 -27.88 -1.58 -0.16
N PRO A 226 -28.49 -2.55 0.55
CA PRO A 226 -27.82 -3.22 1.67
C PRO A 226 -26.55 -3.95 1.20
N VAL A 227 -25.43 -3.67 1.88
CA VAL A 227 -24.17 -4.37 1.69
C VAL A 227 -23.82 -5.18 2.94
N ARG A 228 -23.69 -6.50 2.76
CA ARG A 228 -23.21 -7.46 3.77
C ARG A 228 -21.70 -7.64 3.62
N ARG A 229 -21.00 -7.83 4.75
CA ARG A 229 -19.59 -8.23 4.79
C ARG A 229 -19.50 -9.68 5.23
N THR A 230 -18.71 -10.48 4.53
CA THR A 230 -18.44 -11.88 4.88
C THR A 230 -16.93 -12.11 5.03
N ARG A 231 -16.57 -13.04 5.92
CA ARG A 231 -15.17 -13.33 6.25
C ARG A 231 -14.67 -14.49 5.41
N SER A 232 -13.43 -14.40 4.94
CA SER A 232 -12.72 -15.49 4.29
C SER A 232 -11.33 -15.70 4.91
N ALA A 233 -10.67 -16.79 4.51
CA ALA A 233 -9.28 -17.06 4.87
C ALA A 233 -8.28 -16.12 4.13
N GLY A 234 -8.75 -15.23 3.26
CA GLY A 234 -7.92 -14.30 2.52
C GLY A 234 -7.12 -14.92 1.37
N PRO A 235 -6.12 -14.19 0.82
CA PRO A 235 -5.64 -12.91 1.30
C PRO A 235 -6.31 -11.68 0.66
N GLY A 236 -6.53 -10.63 1.45
CA GLY A 236 -7.24 -9.43 1.06
C GLY A 236 -8.74 -9.65 0.83
N LEU A 237 -9.30 -8.91 -0.13
CA LEU A 237 -10.60 -9.24 -0.72
C LEU A 237 -10.51 -10.55 -1.50
N THR A 238 -11.48 -11.44 -1.29
CA THR A 238 -11.61 -12.71 -2.02
C THR A 238 -12.79 -12.70 -2.97
N ALA A 239 -13.92 -12.05 -2.66
CA ALA A 239 -15.03 -11.97 -3.60
C ALA A 239 -15.92 -10.73 -3.42
N VAL A 240 -16.66 -10.39 -4.47
CA VAL A 240 -17.85 -9.52 -4.41
C VAL A 240 -18.98 -10.20 -5.18
N ARG A 241 -20.16 -10.25 -4.57
CA ARG A 241 -21.38 -10.83 -5.16
C ARG A 241 -22.48 -9.77 -5.12
N MET A 242 -23.07 -9.47 -6.26
CA MET A 242 -24.17 -8.52 -6.38
C MET A 242 -25.42 -9.29 -6.81
N ASP A 243 -26.44 -9.28 -5.97
CA ASP A 243 -27.74 -9.87 -6.27
C ASP A 243 -28.54 -8.85 -7.08
N THR A 244 -29.02 -9.26 -8.26
CA THR A 244 -29.77 -8.39 -9.17
C THR A 244 -31.04 -9.07 -9.68
N ASP A 245 -31.99 -8.29 -10.19
CA ASP A 245 -33.23 -8.77 -10.78
C ASP A 245 -33.04 -9.65 -12.04
N CYS A 246 -31.89 -9.56 -12.73
CA CYS A 246 -31.53 -10.43 -13.85
C CYS A 246 -30.64 -11.63 -13.46
N GLY A 247 -30.36 -11.81 -12.16
CA GLY A 247 -29.47 -12.84 -11.62
C GLY A 247 -28.12 -12.30 -11.11
N PRO A 248 -27.29 -13.15 -10.50
CA PRO A 248 -26.10 -12.68 -9.78
C PRO A 248 -24.97 -12.23 -10.70
N ILE A 249 -24.25 -11.19 -10.26
CA ILE A 249 -22.93 -10.80 -10.77
C ILE A 249 -21.91 -11.13 -9.69
N VAL A 250 -20.91 -11.95 -10.03
CA VAL A 250 -19.89 -12.43 -9.09
C VAL A 250 -18.50 -12.13 -9.63
N LEU A 251 -17.66 -11.47 -8.84
CA LEU A 251 -16.24 -11.31 -9.06
C LEU A 251 -15.49 -12.03 -7.94
N ASP A 252 -14.91 -13.19 -8.24
CA ASP A 252 -14.30 -14.10 -7.26
C ASP A 252 -12.81 -14.30 -7.54
N ARG A 253 -11.95 -14.15 -6.54
CA ARG A 253 -10.48 -14.20 -6.60
C ARG A 253 -9.91 -15.09 -5.50
N ALA A 254 -10.29 -16.37 -5.50
CA ALA A 254 -9.85 -17.36 -4.51
C ALA A 254 -8.32 -17.50 -4.35
N ASP A 255 -7.51 -17.27 -5.40
CA ASP A 255 -6.04 -17.47 -5.35
C ASP A 255 -5.20 -16.19 -5.17
N GLY A 256 -5.85 -15.02 -5.06
CA GLY A 256 -5.17 -13.72 -4.92
C GLY A 256 -4.52 -13.16 -6.20
N SER A 257 -4.57 -13.86 -7.33
CA SER A 257 -3.93 -13.50 -8.59
C SER A 257 -4.91 -13.32 -9.76
N LEU A 258 -5.73 -14.33 -10.04
CA LEU A 258 -6.66 -14.36 -11.16
C LEU A 258 -8.08 -14.38 -10.62
N ALA A 259 -8.90 -13.43 -11.05
CA ALA A 259 -10.31 -13.41 -10.67
C ALA A 259 -11.18 -13.99 -11.80
N THR A 260 -12.29 -14.60 -11.42
CA THR A 260 -13.36 -15.01 -12.33
C THR A 260 -14.51 -14.02 -12.20
N LEU A 261 -14.82 -13.31 -13.29
CA LEU A 261 -16.05 -12.57 -13.44
C LEU A 261 -17.12 -13.50 -14.04
N ALA A 262 -18.23 -13.66 -13.34
CA ALA A 262 -19.41 -14.38 -13.79
C ALA A 262 -20.62 -13.44 -13.76
N ILE A 263 -21.31 -13.36 -14.90
CA ILE A 263 -22.55 -12.60 -15.07
C ILE A 263 -23.59 -13.60 -15.58
N GLN A 264 -24.80 -13.59 -15.02
CA GLN A 264 -25.85 -14.53 -15.42
C GLN A 264 -26.12 -14.46 -16.94
N GLY A 265 -26.19 -15.63 -17.58
CA GLY A 265 -26.38 -15.74 -19.04
C GLY A 265 -25.15 -15.45 -19.90
N GLN A 266 -24.00 -15.06 -19.31
CA GLN A 266 -22.75 -14.83 -20.03
C GLN A 266 -21.67 -15.88 -19.70
N PRO A 267 -20.73 -16.19 -20.62
CA PRO A 267 -19.59 -17.04 -20.29
C PRO A 267 -18.71 -16.38 -19.23
N LYS A 268 -18.27 -17.17 -18.25
CA LYS A 268 -17.32 -16.72 -17.21
C LYS A 268 -16.02 -16.23 -17.85
N ARG A 269 -15.47 -15.14 -17.35
CA ARG A 269 -14.24 -14.51 -17.86
C ARG A 269 -13.17 -14.49 -16.77
N ALA A 270 -11.96 -14.91 -17.12
CA ALA A 270 -10.79 -14.67 -16.29
C ALA A 270 -10.36 -13.20 -16.44
N VAL A 271 -10.15 -12.51 -15.33
CA VAL A 271 -9.67 -11.11 -15.29
C VAL A 271 -8.44 -11.02 -14.38
N ALA A 272 -7.42 -10.28 -14.84
CA ALA A 272 -6.20 -10.06 -14.07
C ALA A 272 -6.50 -9.11 -12.91
N LEU A 273 -6.52 -9.66 -11.68
CA LEU A 273 -6.88 -8.93 -10.47
C LEU A 273 -5.84 -9.17 -9.37
N LYS A 274 -4.57 -9.23 -9.77
CA LYS A 274 -3.45 -9.49 -8.86
C LYS A 274 -3.42 -8.50 -7.69
N ARG A 275 -2.95 -8.96 -6.53
CA ARG A 275 -2.54 -8.03 -5.46
C ARG A 275 -1.41 -7.13 -6.00
N ARG A 276 -1.50 -5.84 -5.68
CA ARG A 276 -0.55 -4.80 -6.10
C ARG A 276 0.44 -4.52 -4.97
N ASP A 277 1.68 -4.25 -5.32
CA ASP A 277 2.70 -3.84 -4.35
C ASP A 277 2.63 -2.33 -4.06
N THR A 278 3.38 -1.88 -3.05
CA THR A 278 3.41 -0.47 -2.63
C THR A 278 3.92 0.48 -3.72
N ALA A 279 4.74 0.00 -4.67
CA ALA A 279 5.25 0.82 -5.76
C ALA A 279 4.15 1.09 -6.80
N GLU A 280 3.39 0.07 -7.19
CA GLU A 280 2.22 0.22 -8.08
C GLU A 280 1.15 1.14 -7.47
N LEU A 281 0.94 1.04 -6.15
CA LEU A 281 -0.03 1.85 -5.43
C LEU A 281 0.40 3.31 -5.32
N ILE A 282 1.66 3.58 -4.95
CA ILE A 282 2.17 4.96 -4.91
C ILE A 282 2.25 5.56 -6.31
N ALA A 283 2.66 4.81 -7.34
CA ALA A 283 2.62 5.30 -8.71
C ALA A 283 1.20 5.76 -9.11
N GLU A 284 0.16 5.01 -8.76
CA GLU A 284 -1.23 5.42 -9.03
C GLU A 284 -1.62 6.73 -8.32
N GLU A 285 -1.28 6.89 -7.04
CA GLU A 285 -1.56 8.14 -6.29
C GLU A 285 -0.79 9.36 -6.81
N LEU A 286 0.35 9.16 -7.48
CA LEU A 286 1.15 10.24 -8.09
C LEU A 286 0.64 10.65 -9.48
N ARG A 287 -0.27 9.88 -10.12
CA ARG A 287 -0.85 10.24 -11.44
C ARG A 287 -1.87 11.37 -11.37
N ARG A 288 -2.59 11.51 -10.26
CA ARG A 288 -3.63 12.54 -10.09
C ARG A 288 -3.65 13.06 -8.66
N LEU A 289 -3.31 14.34 -8.52
CA LEU A 289 -3.16 15.00 -7.21
C LEU A 289 -4.42 15.76 -6.76
N ASP A 290 -5.45 15.86 -7.60
CA ASP A 290 -6.76 16.42 -7.23
C ASP A 290 -7.38 15.65 -6.05
N PRO A 291 -8.29 16.26 -5.27
CA PRO A 291 -9.14 15.52 -4.34
C PRO A 291 -9.88 14.35 -5.02
N ASP A 292 -9.95 13.20 -4.35
CA ASP A 292 -10.81 12.09 -4.78
C ASP A 292 -12.16 12.19 -4.04
N ASP A 293 -13.15 12.79 -4.69
CA ASP A 293 -14.51 12.93 -4.16
C ASP A 293 -15.22 11.58 -3.96
N THR A 294 -14.80 10.53 -4.67
CA THR A 294 -15.37 9.18 -4.49
C THR A 294 -14.80 8.49 -3.26
N TYR A 295 -13.49 8.65 -3.01
CA TYR A 295 -12.90 8.29 -1.72
C TYR A 295 -13.58 9.04 -0.57
N ALA A 296 -13.71 10.36 -0.70
CA ALA A 296 -14.31 11.21 0.34
C ALA A 296 -15.76 10.78 0.67
N SER A 297 -16.57 10.44 -0.34
CA SER A 297 -17.95 9.95 -0.14
C SER A 297 -17.98 8.56 0.50
N ALA A 298 -17.18 7.62 -0.01
CA ALA A 298 -17.10 6.26 0.54
C ALA A 298 -16.62 6.27 2.00
N LEU A 299 -15.64 7.11 2.33
CA LEU A 299 -15.15 7.29 3.69
C LEU A 299 -16.23 7.89 4.62
N ARG A 300 -16.96 8.92 4.15
CA ARG A 300 -18.04 9.60 4.89
C ARG A 300 -19.33 8.79 5.00
N TYR A 301 -19.51 7.74 4.20
CA TYR A 301 -20.61 6.78 4.40
C TYR A 301 -20.51 6.17 5.80
N GLY A 302 -19.30 5.82 6.23
CA GLY A 302 -18.99 5.35 7.58
C GLY A 302 -19.28 3.87 7.80
N VAL A 303 -18.32 3.17 8.43
CA VAL A 303 -18.36 1.71 8.65
C VAL A 303 -19.58 1.28 9.47
N GLU A 304 -20.04 2.14 10.38
CA GLU A 304 -21.21 1.91 11.25
C GLU A 304 -22.55 1.89 10.49
N ARG A 305 -22.63 2.44 9.27
CA ARG A 305 -23.84 2.37 8.43
C ARG A 305 -23.93 1.08 7.61
N LEU A 306 -22.82 0.34 7.48
CA LEU A 306 -22.86 -0.99 6.89
C LEU A 306 -23.52 -1.94 7.88
N LYS A 307 -24.52 -2.70 7.42
CA LYS A 307 -25.24 -3.66 8.26
C LYS A 307 -24.28 -4.71 8.82
N GLN A 308 -24.41 -5.02 10.10
CA GLN A 308 -23.74 -6.16 10.73
C GLN A 308 -24.71 -7.36 10.78
N ASP A 309 -24.87 -8.05 9.65
CA ASP A 309 -25.53 -9.35 9.63
C ASP A 309 -24.47 -10.45 9.75
N GLY A 310 -24.04 -10.69 11.00
CA GLY A 310 -22.94 -11.60 11.34
C GLY A 310 -22.96 -12.10 12.79
N GLY A 311 -24.13 -12.08 13.44
CA GLY A 311 -24.33 -12.80 14.69
C GLY A 311 -24.34 -14.31 14.44
N ASP A 312 -23.49 -15.02 15.17
CA ASP A 312 -23.17 -16.45 15.06
C ASP A 312 -24.43 -17.33 14.86
N ALA A 313 -24.63 -17.82 13.63
CA ALA A 313 -25.69 -18.76 13.28
C ALA A 313 -25.07 -20.16 13.19
N PRO A 314 -25.22 -21.03 14.23
CA PRO A 314 -24.64 -22.35 14.19
C PRO A 314 -25.29 -23.17 13.09
N ALA A 315 -24.47 -23.66 12.16
CA ALA A 315 -24.91 -24.51 11.06
C ALA A 315 -25.49 -25.84 11.58
N LYS A 316 -26.80 -25.86 11.86
CA LYS A 316 -27.58 -27.09 12.03
C LYS A 316 -27.77 -27.78 10.68
N GLY A 317 -26.68 -28.29 10.13
CA GLY A 317 -26.69 -29.24 9.03
C GLY A 317 -26.90 -30.65 9.58
N GLU A 318 -28.13 -31.16 9.48
CA GLU A 318 -28.42 -32.57 9.73
C GLU A 318 -27.58 -33.45 8.80
N ARG A 319 -26.74 -34.32 9.36
CA ARG A 319 -25.98 -35.29 8.55
C ARG A 319 -26.87 -36.46 8.16
N GLY A 320 -27.65 -36.26 7.09
CA GLY A 320 -28.24 -37.36 6.33
C GLY A 320 -27.13 -38.25 5.76
N ALA A 321 -27.16 -39.54 6.06
CA ALA A 321 -26.21 -40.50 5.51
C ALA A 321 -26.51 -40.74 4.02
N GLY A 322 -25.49 -40.68 3.18
CA GLY A 322 -25.54 -40.99 1.76
C GLY A 322 -24.15 -41.40 1.29
N GLU A 323 -24.03 -42.62 0.78
CA GLU A 323 -22.74 -43.27 0.51
C GLU A 323 -21.95 -42.57 -0.61
N ARG A 324 -20.61 -42.62 -0.50
CA ARG A 324 -19.71 -42.42 -1.63
C ARG A 324 -18.75 -43.60 -1.72
N GLU A 325 -18.89 -44.32 -2.81
CA GLU A 325 -18.10 -45.46 -3.22
C GLU A 325 -16.64 -45.04 -3.47
N ALA A 326 -15.68 -45.82 -2.94
CA ALA A 326 -14.26 -45.51 -3.02
C ALA A 326 -13.52 -46.49 -3.94
N VAL A 327 -12.85 -45.97 -4.97
CA VAL A 327 -11.98 -46.75 -5.85
C VAL A 327 -10.57 -46.81 -5.23
N PRO A 328 -9.95 -47.99 -5.06
CA PRO A 328 -8.67 -48.13 -4.37
C PRO A 328 -7.46 -47.81 -5.26
N ALA A 329 -6.44 -47.19 -4.67
CA ALA A 329 -5.09 -47.12 -5.23
C ALA A 329 -4.19 -48.21 -4.61
N PRO A 330 -3.25 -48.83 -5.36
CA PRO A 330 -2.44 -49.93 -4.83
C PRO A 330 -1.34 -49.46 -3.87
N VAL A 331 -1.03 -50.31 -2.89
CA VAL A 331 0.08 -50.13 -1.94
C VAL A 331 1.26 -50.98 -2.43
N GLU A 332 2.48 -50.44 -2.41
CA GLU A 332 3.70 -51.24 -2.57
C GLU A 332 4.68 -51.02 -1.41
N SER A 333 5.34 -52.10 -0.99
CA SER A 333 5.89 -52.25 0.37
C SER A 333 7.36 -51.85 0.50
N ALA A 334 7.71 -51.24 1.64
CA ALA A 334 9.10 -51.03 2.02
C ALA A 334 9.80 -52.31 2.52
N ALA A 335 11.05 -52.53 2.10
CA ALA A 335 11.98 -53.52 2.64
C ALA A 335 13.39 -52.91 2.82
N LYS A 336 14.23 -53.54 3.66
CA LYS A 336 15.45 -52.96 4.26
C LYS A 336 16.68 -52.91 3.32
N GLY A 337 17.64 -52.01 3.61
CA GLY A 337 18.96 -51.86 2.94
C GLY A 337 19.99 -52.96 3.27
N PRO A 338 21.29 -52.79 2.95
CA PRO A 338 22.16 -51.87 3.73
C PRO A 338 23.39 -51.22 3.03
N ALA A 339 24.03 -50.28 3.77
CA ALA A 339 25.45 -49.87 3.87
C ALA A 339 26.47 -49.84 2.68
N ALA A 340 27.12 -48.66 2.56
CA ALA A 340 28.55 -48.36 2.26
C ALA A 340 29.24 -48.78 0.92
N GLU A 341 29.77 -47.80 0.17
CA GLU A 341 31.23 -47.48 0.11
C GLU A 341 31.51 -46.17 -0.69
N ALA A 342 32.76 -45.78 -0.95
CA ALA A 342 33.19 -44.40 -1.25
C ALA A 342 33.95 -44.17 -2.58
N THR A 343 33.95 -42.92 -3.07
CA THR A 343 34.93 -42.28 -4.00
C THR A 343 34.74 -40.75 -3.92
N GLN A 344 35.74 -39.91 -3.61
CA GLN A 344 36.72 -39.26 -4.52
C GLN A 344 36.04 -38.53 -5.71
N GLU A 345 36.31 -37.25 -6.02
CA GLU A 345 37.62 -36.61 -6.18
C GLU A 345 37.65 -35.06 -5.90
N ALA A 346 38.72 -34.35 -6.29
CA ALA A 346 39.26 -33.15 -5.61
C ALA A 346 39.22 -31.80 -6.39
N PRO A 347 39.60 -30.64 -5.78
CA PRO A 347 39.26 -29.29 -6.29
C PRO A 347 40.43 -28.46 -6.87
N VAL A 348 40.10 -27.46 -7.71
CA VAL A 348 41.03 -26.48 -8.35
C VAL A 348 40.23 -25.19 -8.63
N THR A 349 40.59 -23.92 -8.33
CA THR A 349 41.62 -23.26 -7.48
C THR A 349 41.09 -21.85 -7.08
N ARG A 350 41.78 -21.13 -6.17
CA ARG A 350 41.68 -19.66 -6.02
C ARG A 350 43.10 -19.09 -5.87
N ALA A 351 43.55 -18.25 -6.80
CA ALA A 351 44.89 -17.66 -6.78
C ALA A 351 44.83 -16.20 -6.33
N ALA A 352 45.68 -15.84 -5.36
CA ALA A 352 45.91 -14.45 -4.95
C ALA A 352 47.36 -14.27 -4.48
N ALA A 353 48.10 -13.42 -5.19
CA ALA A 353 49.40 -12.83 -4.86
C ALA A 353 49.62 -11.68 -5.87
N LYS A 354 50.24 -10.54 -5.55
CA LYS A 354 50.86 -10.11 -4.29
C LYS A 354 50.81 -8.59 -4.19
#